data_AF-A0A2L2NUI0-F1
#
_entry.id   AF-A0A2L2NUI0-F1
#
_cell.length_a   1.000
_cell.length_b   1.000
_cell.length_c   1.000
_cell.angle_alpha   90.00
_cell.angle_beta   90.00
_cell.angle_gamma   90.00
#
_symmetry.space_group_name_H-M   'P 1'
#
loop_
_entity.id
_entity.type
_entity.pdbx_description
1 polymer ?
#
loop_
_entity_poly.entity_id
_entity_poly.type
_entity_poly.pdbx_seq_one_letter_code
_entity_poly.pdbx_strand_id
1 'polypeptide(L)'
;MILDNWRLRPGYLSEGDSDFESMHILIGQFLADRHSPDPLPDTSLLIENAKFQWGYGKPLEKVINSQSDLEFLMKYPCLFRNAIAIIEPWKHVGQNPLGEDVRASLNVAYIAQKIADCDSILFPVWSSGLLDPDVVVPLITSGLAVVVEGGDPSVRDASTFEGGKCSLNDLHCLVEKLLISRSPISALALFICLGHQLAAQGHINLIKRAVQQVLSLEYLPRDRNGKMLKALKRVCQQIETVGSSLKITKRNGHVIAEGWDHPEFAVGPNEHKEVGDRRLHHYQSPDAEAVDIPQDLITAHEITADEYEGVIDTAIKYEREVNIAMFHSDEVNEEAILFANWAYRLLHDAIIPHRSILAGSRLAWLLKLPDAIEILCSTTIDDEIVTECSATCIIYKDFESKRIRRSFTCQFHPELLSDLRTVGTCEPPTYARLKIDDGARLFARLLYEGMQE
;
A
#
# COMPACT_ATOMS: atom_id res chain seq x y z
N MET A 1 10.05 -11.06 28.71
CA MET A 1 9.97 -12.53 28.93
C MET A 1 8.85 -13.11 28.05
N ILE A 2 9.01 -13.11 26.71
CA ILE A 2 8.22 -13.91 25.74
C ILE A 2 9.10 -14.13 24.47
N LEU A 3 10.42 -14.31 24.62
CA LEU A 3 11.32 -14.47 23.47
C LEU A 3 11.53 -15.95 23.08
N ASP A 4 11.14 -16.90 23.93
CA ASP A 4 11.44 -18.32 23.77
C ASP A 4 10.37 -19.14 23.01
N ASN A 5 9.31 -18.50 22.50
CA ASN A 5 8.16 -19.22 21.90
C ASN A 5 7.98 -19.03 20.39
N TRP A 6 8.90 -18.35 19.69
CA TRP A 6 8.80 -18.23 18.23
C TRP A 6 9.18 -19.52 17.54
N ARG A 7 8.38 -19.96 16.56
CA ARG A 7 8.86 -20.98 15.62
C ARG A 7 10.08 -20.43 14.89
N LEU A 8 11.14 -21.24 14.84
CA LEU A 8 12.39 -20.91 14.15
C LEU A 8 12.39 -21.37 12.67
N ARG A 9 11.35 -22.10 12.26
CA ARG A 9 11.15 -22.56 10.89
C ARG A 9 9.85 -21.98 10.33
N PRO A 10 9.86 -21.53 9.06
CA PRO A 10 8.68 -20.98 8.40
C PRO A 10 7.67 -22.09 8.08
N GLY A 11 6.40 -21.73 7.90
CA GLY A 11 5.33 -22.67 7.59
C GLY A 11 4.72 -23.31 8.84
N TYR A 12 3.39 -23.30 8.91
CA TYR A 12 2.63 -23.83 10.06
C TYR A 12 1.92 -25.13 9.71
N LEU A 13 1.39 -25.22 8.48
CA LEU A 13 0.59 -26.34 8.00
C LEU A 13 1.45 -27.39 7.27
N SER A 14 2.49 -26.96 6.55
CA SER A 14 3.33 -27.84 5.74
C SER A 14 4.50 -28.44 6.53
N GLU A 15 4.87 -29.68 6.20
CA GLU A 15 6.02 -30.36 6.80
C GLU A 15 7.38 -29.89 6.22
N GLY A 16 7.37 -29.18 5.09
CA GLY A 16 8.53 -28.91 4.24
C GLY A 16 9.27 -27.59 4.50
N ASP A 17 8.87 -26.81 5.51
CA ASP A 17 9.23 -25.41 5.74
C ASP A 17 8.82 -24.50 4.55
N SER A 18 7.96 -23.49 4.78
CA SER A 18 7.50 -22.60 3.70
C SER A 18 8.60 -21.69 3.15
N ASP A 19 8.64 -21.52 1.84
CA ASP A 19 9.55 -20.64 1.11
C ASP A 19 8.86 -19.89 -0.04
N PHE A 20 9.58 -18.98 -0.69
CA PHE A 20 9.01 -18.14 -1.75
C PHE A 20 8.34 -18.97 -2.85
N GLU A 21 8.99 -20.03 -3.33
CA GLU A 21 8.50 -20.83 -4.45
C GLU A 21 7.23 -21.59 -4.08
N SER A 22 7.21 -22.26 -2.92
CA SER A 22 6.03 -22.97 -2.43
C SER A 22 4.84 -22.03 -2.21
N MET A 23 5.05 -20.89 -1.53
CA MET A 23 4.01 -19.90 -1.31
C MET A 23 3.46 -19.34 -2.63
N HIS A 24 4.35 -18.99 -3.56
CA HIS A 24 3.95 -18.45 -4.85
C HIS A 24 3.15 -19.45 -5.69
N ILE A 25 3.53 -20.74 -5.68
CA ILE A 25 2.77 -21.82 -6.34
C ILE A 25 1.38 -21.96 -5.73
N LEU A 26 1.27 -21.96 -4.40
CA LEU A 26 -0.01 -22.10 -3.70
C LEU A 26 -0.96 -20.93 -3.96
N ILE A 27 -0.45 -19.70 -3.96
CA ILE A 27 -1.23 -18.50 -4.34
C ILE A 27 -1.70 -18.62 -5.80
N GLY A 28 -0.80 -19.02 -6.72
CA GLY A 28 -1.15 -19.23 -8.12
C GLY A 28 -2.26 -20.28 -8.29
N GLN A 29 -2.20 -21.38 -7.54
CA GLN A 29 -3.24 -22.42 -7.53
C GLN A 29 -4.57 -21.92 -6.95
N PHE A 30 -4.54 -21.11 -5.89
CA PHE A 30 -5.73 -20.47 -5.35
C PHE A 30 -6.43 -19.56 -6.38
N LEU A 31 -5.63 -18.86 -7.18
CA LEU A 31 -6.11 -17.92 -8.20
C LEU A 31 -6.58 -18.58 -9.50
N ALA A 32 -6.02 -19.75 -9.85
CA ALA A 32 -6.23 -20.42 -11.14
C ALA A 32 -7.71 -20.77 -11.42
N ASP A 33 -8.45 -21.27 -10.42
CA ASP A 33 -9.87 -21.53 -10.55
C ASP A 33 -10.60 -21.52 -9.18
N ARG A 34 -11.92 -21.30 -9.19
CA ARG A 34 -12.76 -21.17 -7.99
C ARG A 34 -13.19 -22.50 -7.36
N HIS A 35 -12.81 -23.66 -7.93
CA HIS A 35 -13.32 -24.97 -7.55
C HIS A 35 -12.25 -25.98 -7.11
N SER A 36 -10.97 -25.76 -7.41
CA SER A 36 -9.92 -26.70 -7.04
C SER A 36 -9.81 -26.80 -5.51
N PRO A 37 -9.58 -28.02 -4.99
CA PRO A 37 -9.55 -28.29 -3.56
C PRO A 37 -8.36 -27.61 -2.87
N ASP A 38 -8.47 -27.47 -1.55
CA ASP A 38 -7.36 -27.01 -0.69
C ASP A 38 -6.16 -27.97 -0.84
N PRO A 39 -4.99 -27.51 -1.32
CA PRO A 39 -3.80 -28.33 -1.42
C PRO A 39 -3.11 -28.54 -0.06
N LEU A 40 -3.47 -27.76 0.96
CA LEU A 40 -2.88 -27.84 2.30
C LEU A 40 -3.68 -28.82 3.18
N PRO A 41 -3.07 -29.33 4.27
CA PRO A 41 -3.76 -30.20 5.21
C PRO A 41 -5.03 -29.54 5.79
N ASP A 42 -6.08 -30.34 5.99
CA ASP A 42 -7.33 -29.90 6.62
C ASP A 42 -7.17 -29.77 8.15
N THR A 43 -6.26 -28.87 8.55
CA THR A 43 -5.93 -28.56 9.94
C THR A 43 -6.42 -27.16 10.27
N SER A 44 -7.10 -27.02 11.40
CA SER A 44 -7.58 -25.71 11.87
C SER A 44 -6.41 -24.85 12.35
N LEU A 45 -6.38 -23.59 11.89
CA LEU A 45 -5.43 -22.56 12.36
C LEU A 45 -5.70 -22.10 13.80
N LEU A 46 -6.79 -22.57 14.41
CA LEU A 46 -7.23 -22.18 15.76
C LEU A 46 -6.82 -23.19 16.85
N ILE A 47 -6.11 -24.28 16.52
CA ILE A 47 -5.80 -25.37 17.48
C ILE A 47 -4.97 -24.86 18.65
N GLU A 48 -3.86 -24.16 18.38
CA GLU A 48 -2.96 -23.61 19.41
C GLU A 48 -3.34 -22.18 19.82
N ASN A 49 -4.29 -21.57 19.12
CA ASN A 49 -4.72 -20.19 19.32
C ASN A 49 -6.22 -20.05 19.02
N ALA A 50 -7.06 -20.50 19.95
CA ALA A 50 -8.51 -20.62 19.74
C ALA A 50 -9.23 -19.31 19.40
N LYS A 51 -8.64 -18.17 19.78
CA LYS A 51 -9.17 -16.82 19.49
C LYS A 51 -8.43 -16.11 18.34
N PHE A 52 -7.46 -16.77 17.72
CA PHE A 52 -6.59 -16.22 16.68
C PHE A 52 -5.99 -14.86 17.06
N GLN A 53 -5.30 -14.77 18.20
CA GLN A 53 -4.75 -13.51 18.71
C GLN A 53 -3.23 -13.43 18.57
N TRP A 54 -2.74 -12.27 18.11
CA TRP A 54 -1.32 -11.96 18.03
C TRP A 54 -0.59 -12.11 19.37
N GLY A 55 0.52 -12.87 19.36
CA GLY A 55 1.38 -13.10 20.53
C GLY A 55 0.88 -14.15 21.52
N TYR A 56 -0.30 -14.76 21.32
CA TYR A 56 -0.88 -15.73 22.25
C TYR A 56 -0.64 -17.19 21.87
N GLY A 57 -0.26 -17.46 20.61
CA GLY A 57 -0.01 -18.81 20.13
C GLY A 57 0.20 -18.84 18.62
N LYS A 58 0.54 -20.02 18.11
CA LYS A 58 0.76 -20.22 16.67
C LYS A 58 -0.55 -20.10 15.88
N PRO A 59 -0.49 -19.65 14.61
CA PRO A 59 0.70 -19.21 13.86
C PRO A 59 1.11 -17.74 14.08
N LEU A 60 0.49 -17.05 15.05
CA LEU A 60 0.60 -15.60 15.26
C LEU A 60 1.60 -15.20 16.36
N GLU A 61 2.62 -16.01 16.59
CA GLU A 61 3.55 -15.79 17.70
C GLU A 61 4.51 -14.61 17.50
N LYS A 62 4.74 -14.18 16.25
CA LYS A 62 5.77 -13.21 15.85
C LYS A 62 5.26 -11.76 15.90
N VAL A 63 5.44 -11.10 17.05
CA VAL A 63 5.04 -9.69 17.27
C VAL A 63 6.23 -8.84 17.72
N ILE A 64 6.50 -7.74 17.03
CA ILE A 64 7.60 -6.82 17.32
C ILE A 64 7.13 -5.70 18.24
N ASN A 65 7.23 -5.93 19.55
CA ASN A 65 6.80 -4.96 20.57
C ASN A 65 7.93 -4.04 21.04
N SER A 66 9.18 -4.39 20.73
CA SER A 66 10.37 -3.74 21.29
C SER A 66 11.60 -3.90 20.41
N GLN A 67 12.64 -3.10 20.70
CA GLN A 67 13.95 -3.23 20.08
C GLN A 67 14.55 -4.63 20.25
N SER A 68 14.34 -5.29 21.40
CA SER A 68 14.82 -6.66 21.62
C SER A 68 14.15 -7.70 20.73
N ASP A 69 12.87 -7.51 20.38
CA ASP A 69 12.16 -8.40 19.46
C ASP A 69 12.70 -8.24 18.03
N LEU A 70 12.98 -7.00 17.63
CA LEU A 70 13.61 -6.69 16.34
C LEU A 70 15.03 -7.29 16.26
N GLU A 71 15.85 -7.12 17.30
CA GLU A 71 17.18 -7.70 17.39
C GLU A 71 17.16 -9.23 17.38
N PHE A 72 16.13 -9.84 17.99
CA PHE A 72 15.92 -11.28 17.91
C PHE A 72 15.59 -11.69 16.47
N LEU A 73 14.63 -11.02 15.82
CA LEU A 73 14.26 -11.30 14.43
C LEU A 73 15.47 -11.21 13.48
N MET A 74 16.33 -10.20 13.66
CA MET A 74 17.57 -10.03 12.89
C MET A 74 18.57 -11.19 13.02
N LYS A 75 18.55 -11.94 14.13
CA LYS A 75 19.41 -13.12 14.32
C LYS A 75 18.93 -14.33 13.50
N TYR A 76 17.69 -14.32 13.03
CA TYR A 76 17.07 -15.44 12.31
C TYR A 76 16.46 -14.99 10.97
N PRO A 77 17.29 -14.75 9.93
CA PRO A 77 16.82 -14.26 8.64
C PRO A 77 15.73 -15.08 7.95
N CYS A 78 15.71 -16.40 8.17
CA CYS A 78 14.67 -17.27 7.63
C CYS A 78 13.25 -16.88 8.09
N LEU A 79 13.11 -16.23 9.25
CA LEU A 79 11.80 -15.88 9.80
C LEU A 79 11.13 -14.72 9.09
N PHE A 80 11.90 -13.75 8.57
CA PHE A 80 11.32 -12.60 7.88
C PHE A 80 11.44 -12.70 6.36
N ARG A 81 12.41 -13.43 5.81
CA ARG A 81 12.55 -13.58 4.34
C ARG A 81 11.39 -14.34 3.70
N ASN A 82 10.78 -15.26 4.45
CA ASN A 82 9.66 -16.10 3.99
C ASN A 82 8.34 -15.71 4.67
N ALA A 83 8.20 -14.44 5.06
CA ALA A 83 7.01 -13.95 5.74
C ALA A 83 6.51 -12.63 5.14
N ILE A 84 5.25 -12.34 5.42
CA ILE A 84 4.65 -11.02 5.20
C ILE A 84 4.83 -10.19 6.47
N ALA A 85 5.34 -8.97 6.32
CA ALA A 85 5.37 -8.00 7.40
C ALA A 85 4.05 -7.21 7.40
N ILE A 86 3.34 -7.17 8.52
CA ILE A 86 2.09 -6.45 8.68
C ILE A 86 2.31 -5.30 9.65
N ILE A 87 2.08 -4.07 9.20
CA ILE A 87 2.16 -2.85 10.01
C ILE A 87 0.76 -2.42 10.39
N GLU A 88 0.48 -2.34 11.70
CA GLU A 88 -0.75 -1.72 12.19
C GLU A 88 -0.48 -0.26 12.58
N PRO A 89 -0.94 0.72 11.77
CA PRO A 89 -0.85 2.12 12.18
C PRO A 89 -1.81 2.44 13.35
N TRP A 90 -2.87 1.64 13.53
CA TRP A 90 -3.83 1.76 14.62
C TRP A 90 -4.38 0.40 15.09
N LYS A 91 -5.02 0.37 16.27
CA LYS A 91 -5.50 -0.86 16.93
C LYS A 91 -6.65 -1.58 16.22
N HIS A 92 -7.48 -0.86 15.47
CA HIS A 92 -8.60 -1.38 14.69
C HIS A 92 -8.89 -0.43 13.52
N VAL A 93 -9.56 -0.96 12.50
CA VAL A 93 -9.98 -0.19 11.31
C VAL A 93 -11.36 0.48 11.51
N GLY A 94 -12.10 0.08 12.55
CA GLY A 94 -13.40 0.65 12.90
C GLY A 94 -14.23 -0.35 13.72
N GLN A 95 -15.51 -0.01 13.95
CA GLN A 95 -16.48 -0.88 14.64
C GLN A 95 -17.58 -1.37 13.70
N ASN A 96 -17.74 -2.69 13.60
CA ASN A 96 -18.73 -3.27 12.69
C ASN A 96 -20.17 -3.02 13.15
N PRO A 97 -21.21 -3.40 12.38
CA PRO A 97 -22.61 -3.19 12.78
C PRO A 97 -23.03 -3.86 14.09
N LEU A 98 -22.24 -4.81 14.61
CA LEU A 98 -22.44 -5.47 15.91
C LEU A 98 -21.72 -4.75 17.07
N GLY A 99 -20.99 -3.68 16.80
CA GLY A 99 -20.18 -2.95 17.77
C GLY A 99 -18.85 -3.62 18.11
N GLU A 100 -18.36 -4.54 17.26
CA GLU A 100 -17.08 -5.20 17.45
C GLU A 100 -15.96 -4.40 16.78
N ASP A 101 -14.86 -4.16 17.51
CA ASP A 101 -13.64 -3.61 16.92
C ASP A 101 -13.06 -4.57 15.88
N VAL A 102 -12.84 -4.09 14.67
CA VAL A 102 -12.31 -4.89 13.55
C VAL A 102 -10.80 -4.71 13.45
N ARG A 103 -10.03 -5.76 13.78
CA ARG A 103 -8.57 -5.79 13.65
C ARG A 103 -8.15 -6.55 12.39
N ALA A 104 -8.05 -5.81 11.28
CA ALA A 104 -7.86 -6.36 9.93
C ALA A 104 -6.57 -7.18 9.72
N SER A 105 -5.48 -6.86 10.46
CA SER A 105 -4.22 -7.61 10.41
C SER A 105 -4.37 -9.12 10.66
N LEU A 106 -5.36 -9.51 11.48
CA LEU A 106 -5.67 -10.91 11.75
C LEU A 106 -6.25 -11.61 10.52
N ASN A 107 -7.04 -10.90 9.72
CA ASN A 107 -7.61 -11.43 8.50
C ASN A 107 -6.53 -11.59 7.42
N VAL A 108 -5.63 -10.62 7.28
CA VAL A 108 -4.45 -10.75 6.40
C VAL A 108 -3.63 -12.00 6.76
N ALA A 109 -3.27 -12.15 8.04
CA ALA A 109 -2.48 -13.29 8.49
C ALA A 109 -3.22 -14.62 8.29
N TYR A 110 -4.54 -14.65 8.54
CA TYR A 110 -5.36 -15.84 8.32
C TYR A 110 -5.40 -16.24 6.85
N ILE A 111 -5.68 -15.29 5.94
CA ILE A 111 -5.76 -15.55 4.50
C ILE A 111 -4.40 -16.06 4.01
N ALA A 112 -3.31 -15.36 4.33
CA ALA A 112 -1.95 -15.74 3.93
C ALA A 112 -1.58 -17.16 4.41
N GLN A 113 -1.88 -17.48 5.67
CA GLN A 113 -1.61 -18.81 6.21
C GLN A 113 -2.52 -19.88 5.56
N LYS A 114 -3.81 -19.59 5.37
CA LYS A 114 -4.78 -20.57 4.88
C LYS A 114 -4.64 -20.87 3.40
N ILE A 115 -4.24 -19.90 2.57
CA ILE A 115 -4.14 -20.12 1.11
C ILE A 115 -2.73 -20.54 0.67
N ALA A 116 -1.70 -20.19 1.45
CA ALA A 116 -0.30 -20.33 1.02
C ALA A 116 0.66 -20.83 2.10
N ASP A 117 0.18 -21.17 3.30
CA ASP A 117 1.02 -21.49 4.46
C ASP A 117 2.10 -20.42 4.74
N CYS A 118 1.74 -19.16 4.50
CA CYS A 118 2.64 -18.02 4.62
C CYS A 118 2.60 -17.44 6.04
N ASP A 119 3.76 -17.46 6.71
CA ASP A 119 3.91 -16.85 8.03
C ASP A 119 3.78 -15.32 7.96
N SER A 120 3.34 -14.71 9.06
CA SER A 120 3.22 -13.26 9.19
C SER A 120 3.97 -12.73 10.42
N ILE A 121 4.49 -11.52 10.31
CA ILE A 121 5.16 -10.79 11.41
C ILE A 121 4.44 -9.47 11.63
N LEU A 122 3.99 -9.24 12.87
CA LEU A 122 3.26 -8.04 13.22
C LEU A 122 4.19 -6.93 13.76
N PHE A 123 4.02 -5.72 13.24
CA PHE A 123 4.57 -4.46 13.73
C PHE A 123 3.41 -3.56 14.22
N PRO A 124 2.98 -3.69 15.49
CA PRO A 124 1.86 -2.91 16.02
C PRO A 124 2.30 -1.52 16.47
N VAL A 125 2.72 -0.66 15.52
CA VAL A 125 3.40 0.62 15.81
C VAL A 125 2.56 1.55 16.67
N TRP A 126 1.23 1.47 16.61
CA TRP A 126 0.32 2.18 17.53
C TRP A 126 0.57 1.86 19.01
N SER A 127 1.08 0.66 19.32
CA SER A 127 1.31 0.17 20.69
C SER A 127 2.78 0.06 21.07
N SER A 128 3.66 -0.25 20.11
CA SER A 128 5.11 -0.38 20.33
C SER A 128 5.85 0.94 20.14
N GLY A 129 5.27 1.88 19.40
CA GLY A 129 5.96 3.07 18.89
C GLY A 129 6.76 2.75 17.63
N LEU A 130 7.26 3.79 16.98
CA LEU A 130 8.09 3.63 15.78
C LEU A 130 9.53 3.27 16.18
N LEU A 131 9.96 2.05 15.84
CA LEU A 131 11.37 1.67 15.86
C LEU A 131 12.11 2.35 14.69
N ASP A 132 13.44 2.46 14.76
CA ASP A 132 14.25 3.17 13.76
C ASP A 132 13.92 2.73 12.33
N PRO A 133 13.30 3.59 11.51
CA PRO A 133 12.91 3.25 10.14
C PRO A 133 14.10 2.91 9.24
N ASP A 134 15.32 3.41 9.53
CA ASP A 134 16.52 3.02 8.79
C ASP A 134 16.95 1.57 9.04
N VAL A 135 16.45 0.95 10.12
CA VAL A 135 16.67 -0.47 10.42
C VAL A 135 15.46 -1.31 10.02
N VAL A 136 14.25 -0.84 10.36
CA VAL A 136 13.01 -1.60 10.14
C VAL A 136 12.75 -1.78 8.66
N VAL A 137 12.76 -0.71 7.86
CA VAL A 137 12.36 -0.77 6.45
C VAL A 137 13.21 -1.77 5.67
N PRO A 138 14.56 -1.72 5.67
CA PRO A 138 15.37 -2.70 4.95
C PRO A 138 15.13 -4.16 5.36
N LEU A 139 14.86 -4.41 6.65
CA LEU A 139 14.57 -5.75 7.16
C LEU A 139 13.24 -6.27 6.59
N ILE A 140 12.20 -5.47 6.75
CA ILE A 140 10.82 -5.79 6.39
C ILE A 140 10.65 -5.90 4.87
N THR A 141 11.34 -5.06 4.11
CA THR A 141 11.36 -5.12 2.64
C THR A 141 12.22 -6.25 2.10
N SER A 142 12.89 -7.04 2.93
CA SER A 142 13.60 -8.25 2.47
C SER A 142 12.77 -9.54 2.61
N GLY A 143 11.53 -9.40 3.09
CA GLY A 143 10.52 -10.46 3.10
C GLY A 143 9.77 -10.58 1.77
N LEU A 144 8.56 -11.16 1.83
CA LEU A 144 7.73 -11.40 0.66
C LEU A 144 6.87 -10.19 0.28
N ALA A 145 6.25 -9.58 1.28
CA ALA A 145 5.43 -8.39 1.13
C ALA A 145 5.41 -7.60 2.44
N VAL A 146 5.12 -6.31 2.32
CA VAL A 146 4.80 -5.42 3.43
C VAL A 146 3.36 -4.98 3.26
N VAL A 147 2.51 -5.25 4.25
CA VAL A 147 1.13 -4.78 4.28
C VAL A 147 1.01 -3.69 5.34
N VAL A 148 0.62 -2.49 4.94
CA VAL A 148 0.31 -1.38 5.85
C VAL A 148 -1.21 -1.29 5.95
N GLU A 149 -1.73 -1.66 7.11
CA GLU A 149 -3.16 -1.83 7.36
C GLU A 149 -3.92 -0.50 7.49
N GLY A 150 -5.24 -0.62 7.57
CA GLY A 150 -6.12 0.48 7.90
C GLY A 150 -6.04 0.96 9.34
N GLY A 151 -6.87 1.95 9.66
CA GLY A 151 -7.02 2.49 10.99
C GLY A 151 -8.18 3.48 11.06
N ASP A 152 -8.74 3.63 12.25
CA ASP A 152 -9.78 4.61 12.57
C ASP A 152 -9.34 6.11 12.48
N PRO A 153 -8.06 6.48 12.71
CA PRO A 153 -7.61 7.87 12.56
C PRO A 153 -7.69 8.41 11.13
N SER A 154 -7.61 9.73 10.99
CA SER A 154 -7.61 10.44 9.71
C SER A 154 -6.29 11.17 9.49
N VAL A 155 -5.66 11.00 8.32
CA VAL A 155 -4.43 11.73 7.96
C VAL A 155 -4.62 13.25 7.85
N ARG A 156 -5.87 13.72 7.76
CA ARG A 156 -6.21 15.15 7.70
C ARG A 156 -6.07 15.84 9.05
N ASP A 157 -6.13 15.08 10.15
CA ASP A 157 -6.10 15.60 11.51
C ASP A 157 -5.19 14.75 12.40
N ALA A 158 -3.99 15.28 12.66
CA ALA A 158 -2.99 14.65 13.51
C ALA A 158 -3.48 14.35 14.94
N SER A 159 -4.47 15.10 15.46
CA SER A 159 -5.02 14.87 16.80
C SER A 159 -5.80 13.55 16.90
N THR A 160 -6.28 13.01 15.78
CA THR A 160 -6.98 11.71 15.75
C THR A 160 -6.07 10.52 16.06
N PHE A 161 -4.74 10.72 16.04
CA PHE A 161 -3.74 9.72 16.45
C PHE A 161 -3.40 9.79 17.95
N GLU A 162 -3.99 10.73 18.70
CA GLU A 162 -3.77 10.84 20.14
C GLU A 162 -4.18 9.54 20.87
N GLY A 163 -3.35 9.12 21.83
CA GLY A 163 -3.52 7.86 22.56
C GLY A 163 -2.74 6.68 21.97
N GLY A 164 -2.24 6.79 20.73
CA GLY A 164 -1.22 5.89 20.19
C GLY A 164 0.19 6.26 20.63
N LYS A 165 1.14 5.33 20.45
CA LYS A 165 2.59 5.58 20.64
C LYS A 165 3.32 6.04 19.38
N CYS A 166 2.61 6.16 18.26
CA CYS A 166 3.15 6.57 16.97
C CYS A 166 2.33 7.77 16.47
N SER A 167 2.99 8.88 16.15
CA SER A 167 2.32 10.07 15.62
C SER A 167 2.09 9.96 14.11
N LEU A 168 1.24 10.82 13.56
CA LEU A 168 1.06 10.93 12.10
C LEU A 168 2.40 11.22 11.38
N ASN A 169 3.25 12.07 11.96
CA ASN A 169 4.57 12.37 11.38
C ASN A 169 5.50 11.15 11.36
N ASP A 170 5.45 10.32 12.42
CA ASP A 170 6.21 9.06 12.48
C ASP A 170 5.73 8.10 11.38
N LEU A 171 4.41 7.98 11.20
CA LEU A 171 3.82 7.16 10.14
C LEU A 171 4.19 7.67 8.74
N HIS A 172 4.18 8.98 8.49
CA HIS A 172 4.68 9.54 7.23
C HIS A 172 6.15 9.22 7.02
N CYS A 173 7.01 9.33 8.04
CA CYS A 173 8.42 8.98 7.92
C CYS A 173 8.61 7.50 7.51
N LEU A 174 7.83 6.60 8.11
CA LEU A 174 7.85 5.17 7.77
C LEU A 174 7.37 4.92 6.34
N VAL A 175 6.22 5.47 5.97
CA VAL A 175 5.58 5.25 4.66
C VAL A 175 6.40 5.86 3.54
N GLU A 176 6.90 7.09 3.68
CA GLU A 176 7.77 7.72 2.70
C GLU A 176 9.04 6.89 2.45
N LYS A 177 9.61 6.28 3.51
CA LYS A 177 10.76 5.38 3.36
C LYS A 177 10.38 4.08 2.64
N LEU A 178 9.21 3.51 2.90
CA LEU A 178 8.71 2.35 2.17
C LEU A 178 8.51 2.67 0.68
N LEU A 179 7.91 3.82 0.37
CA LEU A 179 7.70 4.30 -1.00
C LEU A 179 8.99 4.48 -1.80
N ILE A 180 10.14 4.72 -1.16
CA ILE A 180 11.46 4.83 -1.84
C ILE A 180 12.38 3.62 -1.57
N SER A 181 11.85 2.54 -1.02
CA SER A 181 12.62 1.32 -0.69
C SER A 181 12.57 0.25 -1.78
N ARG A 182 11.63 0.37 -2.74
CA ARG A 182 11.47 -0.61 -3.81
C ARG A 182 12.78 -0.71 -4.62
N SER A 183 13.25 -1.95 -4.79
CA SER A 183 14.51 -2.30 -5.43
C SER A 183 14.40 -3.68 -6.10
N PRO A 184 15.44 -4.14 -6.84
CA PRO A 184 15.47 -5.45 -7.51
C PRO A 184 15.17 -6.68 -6.64
N ILE A 185 15.33 -6.56 -5.33
CA ILE A 185 15.23 -7.68 -4.38
C ILE A 185 14.31 -7.37 -3.19
N SER A 186 13.59 -6.24 -3.23
CA SER A 186 12.69 -5.89 -2.14
C SER A 186 11.34 -6.59 -2.29
N ALA A 187 10.58 -6.66 -1.20
CA ALA A 187 9.16 -6.99 -1.15
C ALA A 187 8.29 -5.91 -1.82
N LEU A 188 7.10 -6.29 -2.28
CA LEU A 188 6.04 -5.34 -2.63
C LEU A 188 5.52 -4.65 -1.36
N ALA A 189 4.98 -3.44 -1.49
CA ALA A 189 4.20 -2.81 -0.43
C ALA A 189 2.72 -2.74 -0.85
N LEU A 190 1.83 -3.17 0.05
CA LEU A 190 0.38 -3.09 -0.10
C LEU A 190 -0.16 -2.18 1.01
N PHE A 191 -0.81 -1.08 0.63
CA PHE A 191 -1.30 -0.07 1.56
C PHE A 191 -2.83 -0.08 1.57
N ILE A 192 -3.46 -0.34 2.70
CA ILE A 192 -4.90 -0.59 2.81
C ILE A 192 -5.56 0.46 3.69
N CYS A 193 -6.67 1.05 3.25
CA CYS A 193 -7.47 2.05 3.97
C CYS A 193 -6.61 3.23 4.48
N LEU A 194 -6.32 3.33 5.79
CA LEU A 194 -5.40 4.34 6.32
C LEU A 194 -3.99 4.25 5.69
N GLY A 195 -3.52 3.04 5.37
CA GLY A 195 -2.30 2.86 4.60
C GLY A 195 -2.36 3.57 3.24
N HIS A 196 -3.48 3.46 2.52
CA HIS A 196 -3.68 4.11 1.22
C HIS A 196 -3.67 5.64 1.34
N GLN A 197 -4.32 6.18 2.38
CA GLN A 197 -4.27 7.60 2.73
C GLN A 197 -2.84 8.09 3.06
N LEU A 198 -2.10 7.33 3.87
CA LEU A 198 -0.72 7.63 4.22
C LEU A 198 0.19 7.60 2.99
N ALA A 199 -0.02 6.68 2.06
CA ALA A 199 0.72 6.58 0.81
C ALA A 199 0.44 7.78 -0.10
N ALA A 200 -0.84 8.17 -0.26
CA ALA A 200 -1.24 9.35 -1.04
C ALA A 200 -0.56 10.62 -0.52
N GLN A 201 -0.62 10.88 0.79
CA GLN A 201 0.07 12.01 1.40
C GLN A 201 1.60 11.88 1.29
N GLY A 202 2.13 10.67 1.43
CA GLY A 202 3.56 10.37 1.29
C GLY A 202 4.10 10.72 -0.09
N HIS A 203 3.34 10.47 -1.16
CA HIS A 203 3.71 10.90 -2.51
C HIS A 203 3.85 12.42 -2.62
N ILE A 204 2.88 13.16 -2.09
CA ILE A 204 2.92 14.63 -2.10
C ILE A 204 4.11 15.15 -1.29
N ASN A 205 4.37 14.58 -0.11
CA ASN A 205 5.52 14.96 0.72
C ASN A 205 6.85 14.71 0.00
N LEU A 206 7.02 13.56 -0.67
CA LEU A 206 8.22 13.22 -1.42
C LEU A 206 8.44 14.18 -2.60
N ILE A 207 7.37 14.54 -3.33
CA ILE A 207 7.44 15.51 -4.44
C ILE A 207 7.82 16.89 -3.91
N LYS A 208 7.19 17.38 -2.86
CA LYS A 208 7.52 18.66 -2.22
C LYS A 208 8.97 18.69 -1.76
N ARG A 209 9.44 17.60 -1.14
CA ARG A 209 10.84 17.45 -0.74
C ARG A 209 11.79 17.49 -1.94
N ALA A 210 11.46 16.81 -3.04
CA ALA A 210 12.26 16.84 -4.27
C ALA A 210 12.35 18.27 -4.82
N VAL A 211 11.20 18.96 -4.94
CA VAL A 211 11.12 20.35 -5.40
C VAL A 211 11.98 21.26 -4.52
N GLN A 212 11.76 21.26 -3.20
CA GLN A 212 12.48 22.12 -2.27
C GLN A 212 14.00 21.88 -2.34
N GLN A 213 14.44 20.62 -2.35
CA GLN A 213 15.86 20.28 -2.39
C GLN A 213 16.52 20.66 -3.72
N VAL A 214 15.82 20.50 -4.85
CA VAL A 214 16.34 20.88 -6.18
C VAL A 214 16.39 22.40 -6.33
N LEU A 215 15.35 23.13 -5.91
CA LEU A 215 15.28 24.58 -6.09
C LEU A 215 16.31 25.32 -5.20
N SER A 216 16.50 24.85 -3.97
CA SER A 216 17.51 25.40 -3.03
C SER A 216 18.96 25.09 -3.42
N LEU A 217 19.18 24.19 -4.37
CA LEU A 217 20.51 23.76 -4.77
C LEU A 217 21.17 24.76 -5.74
N GLU A 218 22.27 25.39 -5.36
CA GLU A 218 22.98 26.33 -6.23
C GLU A 218 23.97 25.66 -7.18
N TYR A 219 24.60 24.57 -6.73
CA TYR A 219 25.71 23.94 -7.44
C TYR A 219 25.75 22.43 -7.25
N LEU A 220 26.12 21.71 -8.32
CA LEU A 220 26.40 20.28 -8.31
C LEU A 220 27.80 19.99 -8.88
N PRO A 221 28.74 19.47 -8.08
CA PRO A 221 30.14 19.29 -8.50
C PRO A 221 30.36 18.52 -9.81
N ARG A 222 29.54 17.49 -10.05
CA ARG A 222 29.65 16.63 -11.23
C ARG A 222 28.92 17.19 -12.46
N ASP A 223 28.09 18.21 -12.30
CA ASP A 223 27.33 18.87 -13.37
C ASP A 223 28.12 20.08 -13.91
N ARG A 224 29.24 19.80 -14.61
CA ARG A 224 30.23 20.82 -15.00
C ARG A 224 29.67 21.99 -15.82
N ASN A 225 28.59 21.77 -16.56
CA ASN A 225 27.94 22.80 -17.39
C ASN A 225 26.59 23.26 -16.81
N GLY A 226 26.21 22.77 -15.63
CA GLY A 226 24.95 23.11 -14.96
C GLY A 226 23.70 22.65 -15.70
N LYS A 227 23.82 21.78 -16.71
CA LYS A 227 22.67 21.42 -17.57
C LYS A 227 21.65 20.60 -16.80
N MET A 228 22.12 19.63 -16.00
CA MET A 228 21.24 18.77 -15.22
C MET A 228 20.46 19.58 -14.18
N LEU A 229 21.17 20.41 -13.39
CA LEU A 229 20.54 21.21 -12.35
C LEU A 229 19.53 22.20 -12.94
N LYS A 230 19.85 22.83 -14.08
CA LYS A 230 18.90 23.71 -14.78
C LYS A 230 17.65 22.97 -15.26
N ALA A 231 17.81 21.78 -15.84
CA ALA A 231 16.69 20.96 -16.29
C ALA A 231 15.78 20.55 -15.13
N LEU A 232 16.36 20.07 -14.03
CA LEU A 232 15.62 19.70 -12.82
C LEU A 232 14.93 20.90 -12.18
N LYS A 233 15.60 22.07 -12.09
CA LYS A 233 14.98 23.29 -11.54
C LYS A 233 13.78 23.75 -12.37
N ARG A 234 13.87 23.70 -13.70
CA ARG A 234 12.75 24.05 -14.59
C ARG A 234 11.54 23.17 -14.31
N VAL A 235 11.75 21.85 -14.21
CA VAL A 235 10.67 20.91 -13.89
C VAL A 235 10.12 21.14 -12.49
N CYS A 236 10.99 21.31 -11.48
CA CYS A 236 10.55 21.56 -10.11
C CYS A 236 9.76 22.86 -9.96
N GLN A 237 10.08 23.92 -10.71
CA GLN A 237 9.30 25.17 -10.76
C GLN A 237 7.91 24.94 -11.37
N GLN A 238 7.82 24.12 -12.42
CA GLN A 238 6.54 23.76 -13.03
C GLN A 238 5.67 22.96 -12.05
N ILE A 239 6.27 21.96 -11.37
CA ILE A 239 5.60 21.16 -10.35
C ILE A 239 5.13 22.02 -9.19
N GLU A 240 5.97 22.93 -8.69
CA GLU A 240 5.62 23.87 -7.63
C GLU A 240 4.45 24.77 -8.02
N THR A 241 4.46 25.28 -9.26
CA THR A 241 3.39 26.14 -9.77
C THR A 241 2.05 25.42 -9.79
N VAL A 242 1.99 24.23 -10.41
CA VAL A 242 0.76 23.43 -10.48
C VAL A 242 0.33 22.98 -9.09
N GLY A 243 1.26 22.44 -8.30
CA GLY A 243 0.97 21.94 -6.96
C GLY A 243 0.45 23.02 -6.01
N SER A 244 0.95 24.26 -6.13
CA SER A 244 0.51 25.37 -5.27
C SER A 244 -0.83 25.98 -5.69
N SER A 245 -1.29 25.75 -6.92
CA SER A 245 -2.55 26.31 -7.44
C SER A 245 -3.66 25.28 -7.67
N LEU A 246 -3.34 23.99 -7.66
CA LEU A 246 -4.32 22.93 -7.90
C LEU A 246 -5.37 22.93 -6.79
N LYS A 247 -6.64 22.86 -7.21
CA LYS A 247 -7.78 22.77 -6.33
C LYS A 247 -8.29 21.35 -6.28
N ILE A 248 -8.76 20.95 -5.11
CA ILE A 248 -9.51 19.71 -4.93
C ILE A 248 -10.98 20.06 -4.83
N THR A 249 -11.78 19.53 -5.74
CA THR A 249 -13.20 19.89 -5.88
C THR A 249 -14.05 18.64 -5.81
N LYS A 250 -14.91 18.56 -4.79
CA LYS A 250 -15.91 17.50 -4.66
C LYS A 250 -16.94 17.58 -5.78
N ARG A 251 -17.66 16.49 -6.05
CA ARG A 251 -18.65 16.42 -7.14
C ARG A 251 -19.76 17.46 -7.07
N ASN A 252 -20.10 17.89 -5.86
CA ASN A 252 -21.07 18.95 -5.63
C ASN A 252 -20.53 20.36 -5.96
N GLY A 253 -19.31 20.47 -6.48
CA GLY A 253 -18.62 21.71 -6.81
C GLY A 253 -17.93 22.38 -5.61
N HIS A 254 -17.93 21.74 -4.43
CA HIS A 254 -17.29 22.30 -3.25
C HIS A 254 -15.78 22.10 -3.28
N VAL A 255 -15.03 23.21 -3.27
CA VAL A 255 -13.58 23.19 -3.15
C VAL A 255 -13.20 22.94 -1.68
N ILE A 256 -12.53 21.82 -1.43
CA ILE A 256 -12.08 21.42 -0.07
C ILE A 256 -10.61 21.76 0.20
N ALA A 257 -9.81 21.96 -0.85
CA ALA A 257 -8.41 22.31 -0.72
C ALA A 257 -7.95 23.17 -1.90
N GLU A 258 -7.01 24.08 -1.63
CA GLU A 258 -6.29 24.84 -2.64
C GLU A 258 -4.80 24.79 -2.31
N GLY A 259 -4.02 24.20 -3.21
CA GLY A 259 -2.59 24.01 -3.06
C GLY A 259 -2.19 22.81 -2.20
N TRP A 260 -1.04 22.21 -2.54
CA TRP A 260 -0.44 21.01 -1.92
C TRP A 260 0.04 21.17 -0.46
N ASP A 261 -0.16 22.33 0.13
CA ASP A 261 0.11 22.61 1.55
C ASP A 261 -1.16 22.47 2.40
N HIS A 262 -2.33 22.39 1.76
CA HIS A 262 -3.58 22.19 2.47
C HIS A 262 -3.65 20.76 3.06
N PRO A 263 -4.08 20.58 4.33
CA PRO A 263 -4.17 19.25 4.96
C PRO A 263 -5.09 18.27 4.23
N GLU A 264 -6.07 18.80 3.50
CA GLU A 264 -7.03 17.99 2.74
C GLU A 264 -6.66 17.81 1.26
N PHE A 265 -5.43 18.17 0.86
CA PHE A 265 -5.02 18.08 -0.54
C PHE A 265 -4.96 16.63 -1.03
N ALA A 266 -4.25 15.75 -0.32
CA ALA A 266 -4.12 14.36 -0.73
C ALA A 266 -5.34 13.50 -0.36
N VAL A 267 -5.99 13.83 0.76
CA VAL A 267 -7.10 13.07 1.33
C VAL A 267 -8.18 14.05 1.77
N GLY A 268 -9.42 13.80 1.37
CA GLY A 268 -10.59 14.58 1.78
C GLY A 268 -11.59 13.74 2.57
N PRO A 269 -12.62 14.38 3.17
CA PRO A 269 -13.80 13.65 3.61
C PRO A 269 -14.51 13.06 2.38
N ASN A 270 -15.03 11.85 2.50
CA ASN A 270 -15.93 11.27 1.51
C ASN A 270 -17.31 11.96 1.64
N GLU A 271 -18.03 12.17 0.54
CA GLU A 271 -19.39 12.72 0.57
C GLU A 271 -20.33 11.87 1.43
N HIS A 272 -20.13 10.54 1.44
CA HIS A 272 -20.92 9.61 2.23
C HIS A 272 -20.02 8.56 2.89
N LYS A 273 -20.35 8.13 4.11
CA LYS A 273 -19.61 7.03 4.74
C LYS A 273 -19.83 5.74 3.96
N GLU A 274 -18.75 5.08 3.57
CA GLU A 274 -18.79 3.83 2.84
C GLU A 274 -18.56 2.65 3.79
N VAL A 275 -19.64 1.89 4.03
CA VAL A 275 -19.63 0.69 4.86
C VAL A 275 -20.34 -0.44 4.10
N GLY A 276 -19.73 -1.62 4.09
CA GLY A 276 -20.24 -2.84 3.46
C GLY A 276 -19.80 -2.99 2.01
N ASP A 277 -20.48 -3.88 1.28
CA ASP A 277 -20.06 -4.26 -0.07
C ASP A 277 -20.22 -3.11 -1.07
N ARG A 278 -19.21 -2.92 -1.91
CA ARG A 278 -19.25 -2.06 -3.10
C ARG A 278 -18.77 -2.81 -4.31
N ARG A 279 -19.27 -2.40 -5.48
CA ARG A 279 -18.78 -2.90 -6.75
C ARG A 279 -17.56 -2.10 -7.17
N LEU A 280 -16.49 -2.81 -7.54
CA LEU A 280 -15.37 -2.19 -8.24
C LEU A 280 -15.72 -1.95 -9.70
N HIS A 281 -15.36 -0.76 -10.17
CA HIS A 281 -15.48 -0.35 -11.56
C HIS A 281 -14.11 0.10 -12.07
N HIS A 282 -13.84 -0.11 -13.36
CA HIS A 282 -12.63 0.43 -13.97
C HIS A 282 -12.60 1.95 -13.81
N TYR A 283 -11.43 2.48 -13.49
CA TYR A 283 -11.23 3.92 -13.50
C TYR A 283 -11.43 4.46 -14.91
N GLN A 284 -12.13 5.59 -15.01
CA GLN A 284 -12.31 6.33 -16.24
C GLN A 284 -11.79 7.73 -16.03
N SER A 285 -10.84 8.15 -16.87
CA SER A 285 -10.31 9.51 -16.81
C SER A 285 -11.44 10.55 -16.89
N PRO A 286 -11.41 11.58 -16.03
CA PRO A 286 -12.40 12.63 -16.07
C PRO A 286 -12.32 13.41 -17.38
N ASP A 287 -13.46 13.94 -17.82
CA ASP A 287 -13.49 14.94 -18.90
C ASP A 287 -13.01 16.29 -18.33
N ALA A 288 -11.89 16.79 -18.86
CA ALA A 288 -11.26 18.03 -18.41
C ALA A 288 -12.15 19.27 -18.58
N GLU A 289 -13.14 19.24 -19.48
CA GLU A 289 -14.10 20.33 -19.60
C GLU A 289 -15.22 20.25 -18.55
N ALA A 290 -15.46 19.05 -18.00
CA ALA A 290 -16.45 18.80 -16.97
C ALA A 290 -15.89 18.96 -15.54
N VAL A 291 -14.58 18.80 -15.36
CA VAL A 291 -13.89 18.85 -14.06
C VAL A 291 -12.72 19.83 -14.16
N ASP A 292 -12.53 20.72 -13.18
CA ASP A 292 -11.47 21.77 -13.16
C ASP A 292 -10.06 21.18 -12.91
N ILE A 293 -9.72 20.08 -13.60
CA ILE A 293 -8.43 19.37 -13.53
C ILE A 293 -7.62 19.73 -14.78
N PRO A 294 -6.35 20.16 -14.63
CA PRO A 294 -5.52 20.45 -15.79
C PRO A 294 -5.33 19.23 -16.71
N GLN A 295 -5.59 19.42 -18.01
CA GLN A 295 -5.51 18.36 -19.03
C GLN A 295 -4.17 17.61 -19.02
N ASP A 296 -3.06 18.29 -18.74
CA ASP A 296 -1.73 17.66 -18.67
C ASP A 296 -1.65 16.55 -17.60
N LEU A 297 -2.40 16.68 -16.49
CA LEU A 297 -2.45 15.67 -15.43
C LEU A 297 -3.22 14.44 -15.90
N ILE A 298 -4.35 14.65 -16.57
CA ILE A 298 -5.21 13.60 -17.11
C ILE A 298 -4.45 12.82 -18.20
N THR A 299 -3.88 13.53 -19.17
CA THR A 299 -3.11 12.92 -20.26
C THR A 299 -1.88 12.15 -19.74
N ALA A 300 -1.22 12.61 -18.68
CA ALA A 300 -0.13 11.86 -18.06
C ALA A 300 -0.59 10.53 -17.46
N HIS A 301 -1.79 10.49 -16.86
CA HIS A 301 -2.39 9.25 -16.36
C HIS A 301 -2.81 8.33 -17.51
N GLU A 302 -3.45 8.84 -18.57
CA GLU A 302 -3.82 8.03 -19.75
C GLU A 302 -2.61 7.36 -20.41
N ILE A 303 -1.49 8.09 -20.54
CA ILE A 303 -0.23 7.51 -21.03
C ILE A 303 0.28 6.42 -20.09
N THR A 304 0.08 6.58 -18.78
CA THR A 304 0.52 5.59 -17.79
C THR A 304 -0.32 4.32 -17.88
N ALA A 305 -1.65 4.45 -17.95
CA ALA A 305 -2.57 3.33 -18.12
C ALA A 305 -2.36 2.58 -19.46
N ASP A 306 -1.91 3.27 -20.51
CA ASP A 306 -1.55 2.62 -21.79
C ASP A 306 -0.16 1.93 -21.73
N GLU A 307 0.83 2.55 -21.07
CA GLU A 307 2.20 2.01 -20.97
C GLU A 307 2.27 0.76 -20.08
N TYR A 308 1.40 0.64 -19.08
CA TYR A 308 1.46 -0.39 -18.06
C TYR A 308 0.15 -1.20 -18.02
N GLU A 309 0.25 -2.53 -18.06
CA GLU A 309 -0.92 -3.39 -17.89
C GLU A 309 -1.42 -3.32 -16.43
N GLY A 310 -2.71 -2.99 -16.26
CA GLY A 310 -3.36 -2.88 -14.96
C GLY A 310 -3.68 -4.25 -14.33
N VAL A 311 -3.13 -4.52 -13.14
CA VAL A 311 -3.35 -5.80 -12.42
C VAL A 311 -4.80 -5.99 -12.00
N ILE A 312 -5.45 -4.92 -11.53
CA ILE A 312 -6.87 -4.94 -11.15
C ILE A 312 -7.76 -4.98 -12.40
N ASP A 313 -7.31 -4.43 -13.53
CA ASP A 313 -8.09 -4.48 -14.76
C ASP A 313 -8.34 -5.92 -15.21
N THR A 314 -7.34 -6.78 -15.07
CA THR A 314 -7.47 -8.20 -15.32
C THR A 314 -8.55 -8.78 -14.38
N ALA A 315 -8.51 -8.51 -13.08
CA ALA A 315 -9.54 -8.98 -12.16
C ALA A 315 -10.96 -8.53 -12.57
N ILE A 316 -11.17 -7.24 -12.87
CA ILE A 316 -12.48 -6.69 -13.27
C ILE A 316 -12.93 -7.24 -14.65
N LYS A 317 -12.01 -7.42 -15.61
CA LYS A 317 -12.34 -7.96 -16.94
C LYS A 317 -12.73 -9.43 -16.90
N TYR A 318 -12.03 -10.23 -16.09
CA TYR A 318 -12.28 -11.68 -15.99
C TYR A 318 -13.44 -12.01 -15.04
N GLU A 319 -13.64 -11.20 -13.99
CA GLU A 319 -14.66 -11.37 -12.96
C GLU A 319 -15.70 -10.25 -13.13
N ARG A 320 -16.79 -10.52 -13.87
CA ARG A 320 -17.78 -9.52 -14.35
C ARG A 320 -18.27 -8.51 -13.30
N GLU A 321 -18.33 -8.91 -12.05
CA GLU A 321 -18.69 -8.10 -10.90
C GLU A 321 -17.75 -8.48 -9.75
N VAL A 322 -16.93 -7.54 -9.29
CA VAL A 322 -16.02 -7.72 -8.15
C VAL A 322 -16.58 -6.92 -6.99
N ASN A 323 -17.04 -7.61 -5.94
CA ASN A 323 -17.58 -6.97 -4.74
C ASN A 323 -16.55 -6.95 -3.61
N ILE A 324 -16.38 -5.79 -2.99
CA ILE A 324 -15.34 -5.55 -1.97
C ILE A 324 -15.92 -4.89 -0.73
N ALA A 325 -15.35 -5.21 0.42
CA ALA A 325 -15.71 -4.59 1.69
C ALA A 325 -15.14 -3.16 1.81
N MET A 326 -16.03 -2.19 2.03
CA MET A 326 -15.67 -0.82 2.39
C MET A 326 -15.87 -0.57 3.88
N PHE A 327 -15.01 0.27 4.46
CA PHE A 327 -15.08 0.63 5.86
C PHE A 327 -14.36 1.95 6.22
N HIS A 328 -14.76 3.06 5.60
CA HIS A 328 -14.10 4.37 5.80
C HIS A 328 -15.05 5.56 5.60
N SER A 329 -14.57 6.75 6.00
CA SER A 329 -15.25 8.04 5.83
C SER A 329 -14.41 9.11 5.14
N ASP A 330 -13.15 8.78 4.87
CA ASP A 330 -12.20 9.62 4.16
C ASP A 330 -11.82 8.93 2.86
N GLU A 331 -11.39 9.70 1.88
CA GLU A 331 -11.00 9.20 0.56
C GLU A 331 -9.76 9.93 0.03
N VAL A 332 -8.98 9.24 -0.77
CA VAL A 332 -7.87 9.85 -1.52
C VAL A 332 -8.42 10.63 -2.69
N ASN A 333 -7.99 11.88 -2.84
CA ASN A 333 -8.49 12.74 -3.91
C ASN A 333 -7.86 12.37 -5.26
N GLU A 334 -8.69 12.27 -6.30
CA GLU A 334 -8.29 11.94 -7.66
C GLU A 334 -7.23 12.92 -8.19
N GLU A 335 -7.46 14.23 -8.00
CA GLU A 335 -6.61 15.28 -8.52
C GLU A 335 -5.19 15.22 -7.93
N ALA A 336 -5.07 14.84 -6.65
CA ALA A 336 -3.79 14.70 -5.99
C ALA A 336 -2.96 13.53 -6.55
N ILE A 337 -3.62 12.41 -6.90
CA ILE A 337 -2.94 11.27 -7.51
C ILE A 337 -2.58 11.54 -8.96
N LEU A 338 -3.47 12.18 -9.73
CA LEU A 338 -3.17 12.64 -11.09
C LEU A 338 -1.98 13.61 -11.10
N PHE A 339 -1.94 14.54 -10.15
CA PHE A 339 -0.80 15.44 -9.93
C PHE A 339 0.47 14.68 -9.59
N ALA A 340 0.42 13.73 -8.65
CA ALA A 340 1.58 12.96 -8.24
C ALA A 340 2.16 12.13 -9.40
N ASN A 341 1.31 11.50 -10.20
CA ASN A 341 1.71 10.76 -11.39
C ASN A 341 2.45 11.67 -12.39
N TRP A 342 1.81 12.78 -12.77
CA TRP A 342 2.40 13.75 -13.70
C TRP A 342 3.75 14.29 -13.18
N ALA A 343 3.84 14.61 -11.89
CA ALA A 343 5.06 15.13 -11.29
C ALA A 343 6.20 14.10 -11.33
N TYR A 344 5.92 12.82 -11.02
CA TYR A 344 6.92 11.76 -11.12
C TYR A 344 7.40 11.54 -12.55
N ARG A 345 6.49 11.52 -13.54
CA ARG A 345 6.87 11.42 -14.94
C ARG A 345 7.77 12.56 -15.38
N LEU A 346 7.43 13.81 -15.03
CA LEU A 346 8.28 14.96 -15.36
C LEU A 346 9.65 14.90 -14.70
N LEU A 347 9.72 14.49 -13.43
CA LEU A 347 10.99 14.32 -12.72
C LEU A 347 11.83 13.23 -13.39
N HIS A 348 11.23 12.08 -13.67
CA HIS A 348 11.90 10.96 -14.32
C HIS A 348 12.46 11.35 -15.70
N ASP A 349 11.66 11.98 -16.55
CA ASP A 349 12.09 12.44 -17.89
C ASP A 349 13.25 13.44 -17.83
N ALA A 350 13.27 14.33 -16.82
CA ALA A 350 14.38 15.24 -16.58
C ALA A 350 15.65 14.53 -16.06
N ILE A 351 15.49 13.41 -15.35
CA ILE A 351 16.58 12.63 -14.77
C ILE A 351 17.26 11.74 -15.81
N ILE A 352 16.51 11.09 -16.72
CA ILE A 352 17.04 10.10 -17.68
C ILE A 352 18.34 10.53 -18.39
N PRO A 353 18.45 11.76 -18.96
CA PRO A 353 19.64 12.18 -19.70
C PRO A 353 20.88 12.39 -18.82
N HIS A 354 20.68 12.47 -17.50
CA HIS A 354 21.70 12.89 -16.54
C HIS A 354 21.88 11.91 -15.36
N ARG A 355 21.25 10.73 -15.42
CA ARG A 355 21.20 9.76 -14.32
C ARG A 355 22.57 9.38 -13.74
N SER A 356 23.62 9.28 -14.55
CA SER A 356 24.97 8.93 -14.08
C SER A 356 25.64 10.06 -13.28
N ILE A 357 25.29 11.32 -13.55
CA ILE A 357 25.71 12.48 -12.77
C ILE A 357 24.92 12.51 -11.45
N LEU A 358 23.60 12.31 -11.54
CA LEU A 358 22.69 12.33 -10.40
C LEU A 358 23.03 11.23 -9.37
N ALA A 359 23.33 10.02 -9.83
CA ALA A 359 23.63 8.86 -8.99
C ALA A 359 24.81 9.07 -8.03
N GLY A 360 25.76 9.92 -8.40
CA GLY A 360 26.89 10.27 -7.54
C GLY A 360 26.77 11.63 -6.86
N SER A 361 25.54 12.11 -6.67
CA SER A 361 25.25 13.41 -6.06
C SER A 361 24.40 13.28 -4.80
N ARG A 362 24.24 14.38 -4.05
CA ARG A 362 23.31 14.44 -2.91
C ARG A 362 21.83 14.26 -3.28
N LEU A 363 21.50 14.36 -4.57
CA LEU A 363 20.16 14.11 -5.09
C LEU A 363 19.98 12.67 -5.62
N ALA A 364 20.93 11.76 -5.37
CA ALA A 364 20.84 10.37 -5.83
C ALA A 364 19.57 9.65 -5.35
N TRP A 365 18.97 10.08 -4.24
CA TRP A 365 17.72 9.53 -3.73
C TRP A 365 16.53 9.76 -4.69
N LEU A 366 16.57 10.77 -5.57
CA LEU A 366 15.53 10.98 -6.59
C LEU A 366 15.42 9.81 -7.57
N LEU A 367 16.48 9.01 -7.73
CA LEU A 367 16.45 7.78 -8.53
C LEU A 367 15.62 6.66 -7.90
N LYS A 368 15.20 6.83 -6.64
CA LYS A 368 14.36 5.88 -5.89
C LYS A 368 12.90 6.30 -5.83
N LEU A 369 12.55 7.46 -6.39
CA LEU A 369 11.16 7.87 -6.50
C LEU A 369 10.41 6.90 -7.42
N PRO A 370 9.10 6.71 -7.21
CA PRO A 370 8.25 6.08 -8.21
C PRO A 370 8.40 6.76 -9.58
N ASP A 371 8.26 5.97 -10.63
CA ASP A 371 8.26 6.44 -12.02
C ASP A 371 6.89 7.00 -12.41
N ALA A 372 5.83 6.37 -11.91
CA ALA A 372 4.45 6.71 -12.20
C ALA A 372 3.52 6.18 -11.11
N ILE A 373 2.30 6.74 -11.06
CA ILE A 373 1.18 6.20 -10.29
C ILE A 373 -0.03 6.09 -11.20
N GLU A 374 -0.68 4.94 -11.18
CA GLU A 374 -1.91 4.70 -11.94
C GLU A 374 -3.08 4.55 -10.97
N ILE A 375 -4.15 5.31 -11.16
CA ILE A 375 -5.45 5.00 -10.55
C ILE A 375 -6.06 3.83 -11.30
N LEU A 376 -6.38 2.75 -10.59
CA LEU A 376 -6.80 1.48 -11.19
C LEU A 376 -8.32 1.33 -11.25
N CYS A 377 -9.01 1.74 -10.19
CA CYS A 377 -10.44 1.53 -10.08
C CYS A 377 -11.13 2.57 -9.19
N SER A 378 -12.45 2.62 -9.36
CA SER A 378 -13.40 3.39 -8.58
C SER A 378 -14.44 2.45 -7.93
N THR A 379 -15.16 2.92 -6.92
CA THR A 379 -16.30 2.20 -6.35
C THR A 379 -17.61 2.80 -6.85
N THR A 380 -18.64 1.97 -7.00
CA THR A 380 -19.98 2.44 -7.38
C THR A 380 -21.08 1.93 -6.44
N ILE A 381 -22.16 2.71 -6.33
CA ILE A 381 -23.47 2.34 -5.78
C ILE A 381 -24.50 2.64 -6.86
N ASP A 382 -25.30 1.66 -7.26
CA ASP A 382 -26.34 1.83 -8.30
C ASP A 382 -25.80 2.50 -9.60
N ASP A 383 -24.59 2.10 -10.00
CA ASP A 383 -23.81 2.64 -11.14
C ASP A 383 -23.35 4.12 -11.01
N GLU A 384 -23.59 4.77 -9.87
CA GLU A 384 -22.99 6.06 -9.54
C GLU A 384 -21.65 5.84 -8.82
N ILE A 385 -20.59 6.49 -9.30
CA ILE A 385 -19.28 6.42 -8.63
C ILE A 385 -19.37 7.12 -7.27
N VAL A 386 -18.80 6.51 -6.22
CA VAL A 386 -18.79 7.05 -4.85
C VAL A 386 -17.38 7.39 -4.37
N THR A 387 -16.39 6.58 -4.73
CA THR A 387 -14.96 6.92 -4.56
C THR A 387 -14.26 6.80 -5.91
N GLU A 388 -13.71 7.90 -6.44
CA GLU A 388 -12.98 7.92 -7.70
C GLU A 388 -11.68 7.14 -7.62
N CYS A 389 -10.87 7.39 -6.59
CA CYS A 389 -9.56 6.79 -6.41
C CYS A 389 -9.61 5.64 -5.39
N SER A 390 -10.19 4.50 -5.78
CA SER A 390 -10.36 3.36 -4.86
C SER A 390 -9.13 2.48 -4.73
N ALA A 391 -8.28 2.44 -5.76
CA ALA A 391 -6.98 1.79 -5.69
C ALA A 391 -5.98 2.44 -6.64
N THR A 392 -4.70 2.35 -6.29
CA THR A 392 -3.60 2.78 -7.17
C THR A 392 -2.51 1.72 -7.32
N CYS A 393 -1.83 1.73 -8.47
CA CYS A 393 -0.59 1.03 -8.71
C CYS A 393 0.56 2.03 -8.66
N ILE A 394 1.57 1.76 -7.83
CA ILE A 394 2.80 2.52 -7.75
C ILE A 394 3.86 1.79 -8.56
N ILE A 395 4.41 2.46 -9.56
CA ILE A 395 5.23 1.84 -10.59
C ILE A 395 6.68 2.29 -10.43
N TYR A 396 7.59 1.32 -10.39
CA TYR A 396 9.03 1.52 -10.32
C TYR A 396 9.69 0.83 -11.51
N LYS A 397 10.50 1.55 -12.26
CA LYS A 397 11.16 1.08 -13.47
C LYS A 397 12.66 1.17 -13.27
N ASP A 398 13.31 0.02 -13.29
CA ASP A 398 14.77 0.01 -13.21
C ASP A 398 15.37 0.66 -14.47
N PHE A 399 16.19 1.70 -14.28
CA PHE A 399 16.73 2.50 -15.38
C PHE A 399 17.51 1.68 -16.41
N GLU A 400 18.19 0.61 -15.99
CA GLU A 400 19.10 -0.16 -16.83
C GLU A 400 18.45 -1.42 -17.40
N SER A 401 17.81 -2.25 -16.56
CA SER A 401 17.14 -3.48 -16.97
C SER A 401 15.74 -3.27 -17.54
N LYS A 402 15.14 -2.08 -17.34
CA LYS A 402 13.76 -1.74 -17.73
C LYS A 402 12.69 -2.62 -17.10
N ARG A 403 13.06 -3.44 -16.10
CA ARG A 403 12.10 -4.25 -15.34
C ARG A 403 11.19 -3.32 -14.55
N ILE A 404 9.91 -3.64 -14.60
CA ILE A 404 8.86 -2.94 -13.87
C ILE A 404 8.62 -3.70 -12.59
N ARG A 405 8.39 -2.93 -11.52
CA ARG A 405 8.01 -3.41 -10.21
C ARG A 405 6.84 -2.60 -9.73
N ARG A 406 5.90 -3.27 -9.09
CA ARG A 406 4.67 -2.65 -8.61
C ARG A 406 4.55 -2.74 -7.09
N SER A 407 3.75 -1.82 -6.56
CA SER A 407 3.20 -1.81 -5.21
C SER A 407 1.80 -1.26 -5.33
N PHE A 408 0.93 -1.57 -4.39
CA PHE A 408 -0.49 -1.30 -4.55
C PHE A 408 -1.03 -0.55 -3.34
N THR A 409 -2.04 0.25 -3.58
CA THR A 409 -2.80 0.90 -2.52
C THR A 409 -4.29 0.68 -2.77
N CYS A 410 -5.07 0.46 -1.72
CA CYS A 410 -6.51 0.21 -1.78
C CYS A 410 -7.21 0.98 -0.67
N GLN A 411 -8.25 1.75 -1.00
CA GLN A 411 -9.11 2.41 -0.02
C GLN A 411 -10.01 1.39 0.70
N PHE A 412 -10.34 0.30 0.02
CA PHE A 412 -11.13 -0.83 0.51
C PHE A 412 -10.29 -1.88 1.22
N HIS A 413 -10.97 -2.83 1.86
CA HIS A 413 -10.37 -3.89 2.65
C HIS A 413 -10.53 -5.25 1.96
N PRO A 414 -9.62 -5.64 1.04
CA PRO A 414 -9.71 -6.93 0.36
C PRO A 414 -9.52 -8.14 1.32
N GLU A 415 -9.01 -7.91 2.52
CA GLU A 415 -8.88 -8.89 3.60
C GLU A 415 -10.16 -9.08 4.42
N LEU A 416 -11.14 -8.17 4.33
CA LEU A 416 -12.40 -8.28 5.04
C LEU A 416 -13.45 -8.97 4.17
N LEU A 417 -14.21 -9.87 4.79
CA LEU A 417 -15.38 -10.48 4.17
C LEU A 417 -16.61 -9.56 4.40
N SER A 418 -17.71 -9.85 3.72
CA SER A 418 -18.95 -9.05 3.77
C SER A 418 -19.56 -8.89 5.17
N ASP A 419 -19.20 -9.73 6.14
CA ASP A 419 -19.63 -9.60 7.53
C ASP A 419 -18.82 -8.56 8.34
N LEU A 420 -17.72 -8.04 7.79
CA LEU A 420 -16.81 -7.06 8.40
C LEU A 420 -16.33 -7.51 9.79
N ARG A 421 -16.02 -8.81 9.96
CA ARG A 421 -15.58 -9.36 11.25
C ARG A 421 -14.12 -9.77 11.21
N THR A 422 -13.55 -9.78 12.41
CA THR A 422 -12.20 -10.28 12.66
C THR A 422 -12.20 -11.79 12.84
N VAL A 423 -11.26 -12.47 12.21
CA VAL A 423 -11.04 -13.90 12.45
C VAL A 423 -10.83 -14.16 13.94
N GLY A 424 -11.55 -15.14 14.49
CA GLY A 424 -11.52 -15.49 15.92
C GLY A 424 -12.69 -14.94 16.74
N THR A 425 -13.50 -14.01 16.19
CA THR A 425 -14.79 -13.61 16.78
C THR A 425 -15.99 -14.32 16.11
N CYS A 426 -15.75 -14.95 14.96
CA CYS A 426 -16.70 -15.74 14.20
C CYS A 426 -16.08 -17.08 13.76
N GLU A 427 -16.89 -17.96 13.16
CA GLU A 427 -16.36 -19.15 12.49
C GLU A 427 -15.43 -18.72 11.35
N PRO A 428 -14.17 -19.16 11.34
CA PRO A 428 -13.20 -18.69 10.36
C PRO A 428 -13.57 -19.17 8.96
N PRO A 429 -13.30 -18.38 7.91
CA PRO A 429 -13.68 -18.78 6.56
C PRO A 429 -12.87 -20.01 6.11
N THR A 430 -13.55 -20.95 5.46
CA THR A 430 -12.92 -22.11 4.84
C THR A 430 -12.18 -21.71 3.55
N TYR A 431 -11.25 -22.54 3.08
CA TYR A 431 -10.57 -22.34 1.81
C TYR A 431 -11.58 -22.18 0.64
N ALA A 432 -12.64 -22.99 0.65
CA ALA A 432 -13.73 -22.90 -0.34
C ALA A 432 -14.50 -21.58 -0.25
N ARG A 433 -14.74 -21.04 0.95
CA ARG A 433 -15.36 -19.72 1.14
C ARG A 433 -14.45 -18.61 0.60
N LEU A 434 -13.16 -18.64 0.91
CA LEU A 434 -12.20 -17.67 0.39
C LEU A 434 -12.07 -17.72 -1.14
N LYS A 435 -12.20 -18.91 -1.75
CA LYS A 435 -12.13 -19.07 -3.21
C LYS A 435 -13.27 -18.43 -3.99
N ILE A 436 -14.40 -18.16 -3.36
CA ILE A 436 -15.55 -17.50 -4.00
C ILE A 436 -15.71 -16.05 -3.54
N ASP A 437 -14.90 -15.61 -2.57
CA ASP A 437 -14.89 -14.25 -2.06
C ASP A 437 -13.99 -13.38 -2.95
N ASP A 438 -14.57 -12.33 -3.54
CA ASP A 438 -13.88 -11.48 -4.51
C ASP A 438 -12.76 -10.66 -3.85
N GLY A 439 -12.96 -10.21 -2.60
CA GLY A 439 -11.95 -9.52 -1.81
C GLY A 439 -10.73 -10.39 -1.56
N ALA A 440 -10.92 -11.59 -1.01
CA ALA A 440 -9.82 -12.52 -0.72
C ALA A 440 -9.04 -12.92 -1.98
N ARG A 441 -9.74 -13.11 -3.11
CA ARG A 441 -9.10 -13.35 -4.42
C ARG A 441 -8.31 -12.15 -4.90
N LEU A 442 -8.85 -10.95 -4.75
CA LEU A 442 -8.16 -9.71 -5.11
C LEU A 442 -6.91 -9.51 -4.24
N PHE A 443 -7.01 -9.72 -2.92
CA PHE A 443 -5.86 -9.71 -2.01
C PHE A 443 -4.76 -10.67 -2.47
N ALA A 444 -5.13 -11.93 -2.75
CA ALA A 444 -4.20 -12.93 -3.26
C ALA A 444 -3.58 -12.54 -4.61
N ARG A 445 -4.34 -11.91 -5.51
CA ARG A 445 -3.85 -11.41 -6.80
C ARG A 445 -2.83 -10.30 -6.63
N LEU A 446 -3.10 -9.31 -5.77
CA LEU A 446 -2.17 -8.21 -5.49
C LEU A 446 -0.85 -8.71 -4.92
N LEU A 447 -0.90 -9.71 -4.03
CA LEU A 447 0.28 -10.39 -3.53
C LEU A 447 1.02 -11.15 -4.64
N TYR A 448 0.31 -11.95 -5.44
CA TYR A 448 0.89 -12.75 -6.51
C TYR A 448 1.65 -11.89 -7.53
N GLU A 449 1.00 -10.87 -8.08
CA GLU A 449 1.60 -10.02 -9.10
C GLU A 449 2.77 -9.19 -8.54
N GLY A 450 2.63 -8.64 -7.33
CA GLY A 450 3.71 -7.87 -6.73
C GLY A 450 4.93 -8.71 -6.31
N MET A 451 4.75 -10.03 -6.09
CA MET A 451 5.84 -10.97 -5.77
C MET A 451 6.63 -11.44 -7.00
N GLN A 452 6.02 -11.47 -8.19
CA GLN A 452 6.70 -11.92 -9.43
C GLN A 452 7.78 -10.96 -9.92
N GLU A 453 7.64 -9.67 -9.57
CA GLU A 453 8.41 -8.56 -10.13
C GLU A 453 9.63 -8.19 -9.30
#